data_AF-A0A382QV65-F1
#
_entry.id   AF-A0A382QV65-F1
#
_cell.length_a   1.000
_cell.length_b   1.000
_cell.length_c   1.000
_cell.angle_alpha   90.00
_cell.angle_beta   90.00
_cell.angle_gamma   90.00
#
_symmetry.space_group_name_H-M   'P 1'
#
loop_
_entity.id
_entity.type
_entity.pdbx_description
1 polymer ?
#
loop_
_entity_poly.entity_id
_entity_poly.type
_entity_poly.pdbx_seq_one_letter_code
_entity_poly.pdbx_strand_id
1 'polypeptide(L)'
;VFTEQMVDGRGNTVVTAKRTFDRVSLPHLGNQVLRMGVAANMGLDSADIPYAAERGVNLWLYGRSFGKATVPLKALLAHEREKHVVVMLGT
;
A
#
# COMPACT_ATOMS: atom_id res chain seq x y z
N VAL A 1 -8.14 14.94 10.41
CA VAL A 1 -6.87 14.65 11.13
C VAL A 1 -7.23 14.44 12.57
N PHE A 2 -6.90 13.27 13.14
CA PHE A 2 -7.17 12.99 14.55
C PHE A 2 -5.83 12.91 15.29
N THR A 3 -5.72 13.67 16.36
CA THR A 3 -4.58 13.60 17.27
C THR A 3 -5.02 12.71 18.43
N GLU A 4 -4.54 11.47 18.46
CA GLU A 4 -4.70 10.61 19.65
C GLU A 4 -3.60 10.98 20.64
N GLN A 5 -3.99 11.40 21.85
CA GLN A 5 -3.08 11.44 22.99
C GLN A 5 -3.29 10.15 23.77
N MET A 6 -2.25 9.32 23.84
CA MET A 6 -2.18 8.23 24.81
C MET A 6 -1.20 8.61 25.92
N VAL A 7 -1.57 8.26 27.14
CA VAL A 7 -0.70 8.38 28.31
C VAL A 7 -0.19 6.99 28.62
N ASP A 8 1.14 6.82 28.73
CA ASP A 8 1.70 5.52 29.10
C ASP A 8 1.32 5.15 30.55
N GLY A 9 1.58 3.90 30.95
CA GLY A 9 1.34 3.45 32.33
C GLY A 9 2.14 4.18 33.42
N ARG A 10 2.97 5.18 33.05
CA ARG A 10 3.79 6.02 33.93
C ARG A 10 3.36 7.48 33.92
N GLY A 11 2.26 7.83 33.22
CA GLY A 11 1.76 9.20 33.19
C GLY A 11 2.41 10.10 32.13
N ASN A 12 3.30 9.58 31.28
CA ASN A 12 3.92 10.38 30.23
C ASN A 12 2.99 10.51 29.04
N THR A 13 2.86 11.73 28.51
CA THR A 13 2.18 11.96 27.23
C THR A 13 3.02 11.36 26.11
N VAL A 14 2.53 10.27 25.49
CA VAL A 14 3.17 9.69 24.32
C VAL A 14 2.69 10.48 23.11
N VAL A 15 3.63 11.11 22.40
CA VAL A 15 3.35 11.73 21.11
C VAL A 15 3.03 10.61 20.13
N THR A 16 1.74 10.32 19.99
CA THR A 16 1.29 9.29 19.05
C THR A 16 1.39 9.89 17.65
N ALA A 17 2.08 9.19 16.75
CA ALA A 17 2.22 9.61 15.36
C ALA A 17 0.83 9.96 14.80
N LYS A 18 0.72 11.11 14.15
CA LYS A 18 -0.51 11.64 13.54
C LYS A 18 -1.25 10.53 12.81
N ARG A 19 -2.39 10.07 13.35
CA ARG A 19 -3.17 9.00 12.75
C ARG A 19 -3.94 9.57 11.56
N THR A 20 -3.50 9.21 10.37
CA THR A 20 -4.15 9.57 9.11
C THR A 20 -4.83 8.35 8.50
N PHE A 21 -5.92 8.57 7.75
CA PHE A 21 -6.68 7.47 7.12
C PHE A 21 -5.92 6.87 5.94
N ASP A 22 -5.08 7.65 5.26
CA ASP A 22 -4.39 7.28 4.03
C ASP A 22 -3.37 6.17 4.19
N ARG A 23 -2.78 5.91 5.37
CA ARG A 23 -1.71 4.91 5.55
C ARG A 23 -1.94 3.91 6.66
N VAL A 24 -1.48 2.68 6.45
CA VAL A 24 -1.47 1.60 7.45
C VAL A 24 -0.11 0.90 7.47
N SER A 25 0.40 0.63 8.68
CA SER A 25 1.58 -0.21 8.87
C SER A 25 1.16 -1.68 8.83
N LEU A 26 1.94 -2.50 8.13
CA LEU A 26 1.81 -3.95 8.04
C LEU A 26 3.05 -4.57 8.69
N PRO A 27 3.08 -4.74 10.04
CA PRO A 27 4.31 -5.08 10.77
C PRO A 27 4.94 -6.41 10.34
N HIS A 28 4.10 -7.38 9.95
CA HIS A 28 4.55 -8.70 9.47
C HIS A 28 5.23 -8.66 8.09
N LEU A 29 5.06 -7.57 7.34
CA LEU A 29 5.76 -7.32 6.07
C LEU A 29 6.88 -6.29 6.20
N GLY A 30 6.97 -5.58 7.33
CA GLY A 30 7.92 -4.47 7.50
C GLY A 30 7.54 -3.19 6.75
N ASN A 31 6.31 -3.09 6.24
CA ASN A 31 5.93 -2.07 5.26
C ASN A 31 4.89 -1.08 5.80
N GLN A 32 4.90 0.15 5.28
CA GLN A 32 3.79 1.09 5.40
C GLN A 32 3.14 1.27 4.03
N VAL A 33 1.84 1.01 3.93
CA VAL A 33 1.11 1.10 2.65
C VAL A 33 0.01 2.14 2.69
N LEU A 34 -0.34 2.66 1.50
CA LEU A 34 -1.59 3.41 1.35
C LEU A 34 -2.78 2.48 1.64
N ARG A 35 -3.71 2.91 2.49
CA ARG A 35 -4.96 2.19 2.79
C ARG A 35 -5.84 2.10 1.55
N MET A 36 -5.83 3.14 0.70
CA MET A 36 -6.49 3.13 -0.59
C MET A 36 -5.53 2.52 -1.62
N GLY A 37 -5.67 1.22 -1.85
CA GLY A 37 -4.97 0.51 -2.92
C GLY A 37 -5.65 0.70 -4.27
N VAL A 38 -4.96 0.27 -5.32
CA VAL A 38 -5.44 0.37 -6.71
C VAL A 38 -5.80 -1.01 -7.24
N ALA A 39 -7.00 -1.14 -7.81
CA ALA A 39 -7.42 -2.32 -8.54
C ALA A 39 -6.82 -2.32 -9.94
N ALA A 40 -5.95 -3.29 -10.22
CA ALA A 40 -5.13 -3.30 -11.43
C ALA A 40 -5.90 -3.62 -12.73
N ASN A 41 -7.23 -3.68 -12.69
CA ASN A 41 -8.13 -3.94 -13.82
C ASN A 41 -9.14 -2.82 -14.12
N MET A 42 -9.23 -1.77 -13.29
CA MET A 42 -10.29 -0.76 -13.39
C MET A 42 -9.87 0.42 -14.29
N GLY A 43 -9.65 0.15 -15.57
CA GLY A 43 -9.34 1.19 -16.57
C GLY A 43 -7.89 1.68 -16.58
N LEU A 44 -6.98 0.94 -15.92
CA LEU A 44 -5.55 1.18 -16.00
C LEU A 44 -4.95 0.41 -17.16
N ASP A 45 -4.11 1.08 -17.94
CA ASP A 45 -3.23 0.48 -18.91
C ASP A 45 -1.89 0.11 -18.27
N SER A 46 -1.10 -0.68 -18.98
CA SER A 46 0.16 -1.21 -18.44
C SER A 46 1.16 -0.12 -18.04
N ALA A 47 1.13 1.04 -18.70
CA ALA A 47 1.97 2.19 -18.38
C ALA A 47 1.55 2.92 -17.09
N ASP A 48 0.31 2.76 -16.63
CA ASP A 48 -0.19 3.46 -15.45
C ASP A 48 0.35 2.86 -14.15
N ILE A 49 0.71 1.57 -14.15
CA ILE A 49 1.27 0.89 -12.97
C ILE A 49 2.57 1.55 -12.49
N PRO A 50 3.64 1.71 -13.31
CA PRO A 50 4.84 2.41 -12.86
C PRO A 50 4.56 3.88 -12.51
N TYR A 51 3.71 4.56 -13.28
CA TYR A 51 3.37 5.97 -13.04
C TYR A 51 2.63 6.19 -11.71
N ALA A 52 1.76 5.26 -11.32
CA ALA A 52 1.07 5.26 -10.02
C ALA A 52 2.04 4.89 -8.89
N ALA A 53 2.97 3.96 -9.12
CA ALA A 53 4.01 3.60 -8.15
C ALA A 53 4.91 4.81 -7.81
N GLU A 54 5.32 5.58 -8.81
CA GLU A 54 6.09 6.84 -8.63
C GLU A 54 5.36 7.86 -7.74
N ARG A 55 4.02 7.81 -7.69
CA ARG A 55 3.17 8.68 -6.85
C ARG A 55 2.90 8.10 -5.46
N GLY A 56 3.55 7.00 -5.12
CA GLY A 56 3.48 6.37 -3.80
C GLY A 56 2.39 5.30 -3.66
N VAL A 57 1.72 4.91 -4.77
CA VAL A 57 0.83 3.74 -4.73
C VAL A 57 1.65 2.49 -4.49
N ASN A 58 1.34 1.80 -3.41
CA ASN A 58 2.07 0.61 -3.03
C ASN A 58 1.21 -0.53 -2.50
N LEU A 59 -0.11 -0.41 -2.63
CA LEU A 59 -1.06 -1.48 -2.38
C LEU A 59 -1.81 -1.77 -3.68
N TRP A 60 -1.63 -2.97 -4.21
CA TRP A 60 -2.18 -3.41 -5.49
C TRP A 60 -3.18 -4.54 -5.27
N LEU A 61 -4.42 -4.36 -5.73
CA LEU A 61 -5.39 -5.44 -5.82
C LEU A 61 -5.24 -6.12 -7.18
N TYR A 62 -4.92 -7.40 -7.18
CA TYR A 62 -4.61 -8.19 -8.37
C TYR A 62 -5.46 -9.46 -8.43
N GLY A 63 -6.02 -9.77 -9.59
CA GLY A 63 -6.78 -10.99 -9.87
C GLY A 63 -6.17 -11.74 -11.04
N ARG A 64 -6.41 -13.06 -11.13
CA ARG A 64 -5.91 -13.90 -12.23
C ARG A 64 -6.31 -13.40 -13.62
N SER A 65 -7.47 -12.74 -13.73
CA SER A 65 -7.97 -12.15 -14.98
C SER A 65 -7.34 -10.78 -15.33
N PHE A 66 -6.46 -10.23 -14.49
CA PHE A 66 -5.95 -8.85 -14.64
C PHE A 66 -4.69 -8.81 -15.52
N GLY A 67 -4.74 -9.48 -16.68
CA GLY A 67 -3.57 -9.75 -17.54
C GLY A 67 -2.78 -8.52 -17.97
N LYS A 68 -3.45 -7.38 -18.18
CA LYS A 68 -2.81 -6.10 -18.55
C LYS A 68 -1.84 -5.58 -17.49
N ALA A 69 -2.09 -5.89 -16.22
CA ALA A 69 -1.24 -5.45 -15.11
C ALA A 69 -0.11 -6.44 -14.79
N THR A 70 -0.18 -7.68 -15.28
CA THR A 70 0.75 -8.73 -14.89
C THR A 70 2.20 -8.40 -15.22
N VAL A 71 2.48 -8.02 -16.47
CA VAL A 71 3.85 -7.71 -16.93
C VAL A 71 4.43 -6.50 -16.19
N PRO A 72 3.79 -5.32 -16.16
CA PRO A 72 4.36 -4.15 -15.48
C PRO A 72 4.46 -4.34 -13.97
N LEU A 73 3.51 -5.01 -13.33
CA LEU A 73 3.58 -5.28 -11.89
C LEU A 73 4.71 -6.27 -11.55
N LYS A 74 4.93 -7.30 -12.39
CA LYS A 74 6.10 -8.19 -12.23
C LYS A 74 7.42 -7.43 -12.37
N ALA A 75 7.53 -6.55 -13.36
CA ALA A 75 8.72 -5.73 -13.55
C ALA A 75 8.98 -4.82 -12.34
N LEU A 76 7.93 -4.13 -11.85
CA LEU A 76 8.01 -3.29 -10.65
C LEU A 76 8.49 -4.09 -9.42
N LEU A 77 7.88 -5.26 -9.19
CA LEU A 77 8.23 -6.13 -8.06
C LEU A 77 9.62 -6.76 -8.17
N ALA A 78 10.18 -6.89 -9.37
CA ALA A 78 11.54 -7.39 -9.54
C ALA A 78 12.58 -6.41 -8.98
N HIS A 79 12.29 -5.11 -9.00
CA HIS A 79 13.20 -4.05 -8.55
C HIS A 79 12.88 -3.53 -7.15
N GLU A 80 11.59 -3.48 -6.78
CA GLU A 80 11.13 -2.77 -5.58
C GLU A 80 10.21 -3.64 -4.70
N ARG A 81 10.42 -4.97 -4.70
CA ARG A 81 9.56 -5.93 -3.99
C ARG A 81 9.16 -5.49 -2.59
N GLU A 82 10.12 -5.04 -1.80
CA GLU A 82 9.92 -4.68 -0.39
C GLU A 82 9.08 -3.42 -0.21
N LYS A 83 8.90 -2.59 -1.25
CA LYS A 83 8.11 -1.36 -1.17
C LYS A 83 6.63 -1.59 -1.43
N HIS A 84 6.26 -2.71 -2.05
CA HIS A 84 4.92 -2.97 -2.57
C HIS A 84 4.24 -4.16 -1.92
N VAL A 85 2.91 -4.08 -1.82
CA VAL A 85 2.06 -5.16 -1.35
C VAL A 85 1.03 -5.48 -2.42
N VAL A 86 0.92 -6.76 -2.76
CA VAL A 86 -0.09 -7.28 -3.69
C VAL A 86 -1.09 -8.11 -2.93
N VAL A 87 -2.37 -7.73 -3.03
CA VAL A 87 -3.51 -8.45 -2.48
C VAL A 87 -4.19 -9.19 -3.62
N MET A 88 -4.35 -10.50 -3.46
CA MET A 88 -5.00 -11.35 -4.46
C MET A 88 -6.52 -11.29 -4.31
N LEU A 89 -7.24 -10.95 -5.38
CA LEU A 89 -8.70 -11.03 -5.46
C LEU A 89 -9.12 -12.44 -5.88
N GLY A 90 -9.81 -13.16 -4.99
CA GLY A 90 -10.31 -14.51 -5.22
C GLY A 90 -9.23 -15.57 -5.07
N THR A 91 -9.41 -16.45 -4.08
CA THR A 91 -8.66 -17.71 -3.94
C THR A 91 -9.20 -18.75 -4.90
#